data_AF-A0A1Y0MCR7-F1
#
_entry.id   AF-A0A1Y0MCR7-F1
#
_cell.length_a   1.000
_cell.length_b   1.000
_cell.length_c   1.000
_cell.angle_alpha   90.00
_cell.angle_beta   90.00
_cell.angle_gamma   90.00
#
_symmetry.space_group_name_H-M   'P 1'
#
loop_
_entity.id
_entity.type
_entity.pdbx_description
1 polymer ?
#
loop_
_entity_poly.entity_id
_entity_poly.type
_entity_poly.pdbx_seq_one_letter_code
_entity_poly.pdbx_strand_id
1 'polypeptide(L)'
;MNTEVLNSKAAMLLEVGLNILHLESKEWLETIAFWKDEIQLLDNLLKVKKSQDDHKQDFIKILDYLDDLHANLFKYIENDIVAHEKLLYRLQQNEKGLFDAIYRVMHRQLKDRMDSFKSDFLNFKKIVFKYVKEV
;
A
#
# COMPACT_ATOMS: atom_id res chain seq x y z
N MET A 1 -12.27 -22.95 -42.02
CA MET A 1 -11.33 -23.13 -40.89
C MET A 1 -11.32 -21.84 -40.10
N ASN A 2 -11.94 -21.87 -38.92
CA ASN A 2 -11.98 -20.78 -37.95
C ASN A 2 -10.71 -20.85 -37.10
N THR A 3 -10.03 -19.72 -36.87
CA THR A 3 -9.77 -19.11 -35.55
C THR A 3 -8.75 -17.98 -35.70
N GLU A 4 -9.23 -16.76 -35.48
CA GLU A 4 -8.56 -15.66 -34.80
C GLU A 4 -7.04 -15.53 -35.00
N VAL A 5 -6.66 -14.66 -35.92
CA VAL A 5 -5.48 -13.82 -35.71
C VAL A 5 -5.84 -12.91 -34.53
N LEU A 6 -5.73 -13.42 -33.30
CA LEU A 6 -5.68 -12.58 -32.11
C LEU A 6 -4.54 -11.60 -32.34
N ASN A 7 -4.93 -10.36 -32.61
CA ASN A 7 -4.10 -9.25 -33.02
C ASN A 7 -2.82 -9.18 -32.17
N SER A 8 -1.68 -9.59 -32.73
CA SER A 8 -0.39 -9.67 -32.03
C SER A 8 0.02 -8.36 -31.39
N LYS A 9 -0.40 -7.23 -31.97
CA LYS A 9 -0.26 -5.88 -31.40
C LYS A 9 -1.09 -5.70 -30.14
N ALA A 10 -2.30 -6.25 -30.08
CA ALA A 10 -3.14 -6.21 -28.88
C ALA A 10 -2.54 -7.08 -27.77
N ALA A 11 -2.01 -8.26 -28.08
CA ALA A 11 -1.29 -9.09 -27.12
C ALA A 11 -0.04 -8.39 -26.56
N MET A 12 0.78 -7.77 -27.43
CA MET A 12 1.93 -6.95 -27.00
C MET A 12 1.51 -5.76 -26.13
N LEU A 13 0.44 -5.04 -26.49
CA LEU A 13 -0.06 -3.91 -25.69
C LEU A 13 -0.60 -4.35 -24.33
N LEU A 14 -1.23 -5.52 -24.26
CA LEU A 14 -1.69 -6.12 -23.00
C LEU A 14 -0.51 -6.51 -22.11
N GLU A 15 0.53 -7.13 -22.69
CA GLU A 15 1.77 -7.49 -22.00
C GLU A 15 2.52 -6.27 -21.46
N VAL A 16 2.68 -5.24 -22.29
CA VAL A 16 3.25 -3.94 -21.88
C VAL A 16 2.41 -3.32 -20.76
N GLY A 17 1.09 -3.41 -20.84
CA GLY A 17 0.19 -2.93 -19.80
C GLY A 17 0.36 -3.68 -18.48
N LEU A 18 0.48 -5.00 -18.51
CA LEU A 18 0.65 -5.82 -17.30
C LEU A 18 2.01 -5.58 -16.62
N ASN A 19 3.07 -5.36 -17.39
CA ASN A 19 4.39 -5.04 -16.84
C ASN A 19 4.40 -3.70 -16.08
N ILE A 20 3.62 -2.72 -16.53
CA ILE A 20 3.46 -1.44 -15.83
C ILE A 20 2.74 -1.64 -14.50
N LEU A 21 1.64 -2.41 -14.49
CA LEU A 21 0.87 -2.69 -13.26
C LEU A 21 1.68 -3.53 -12.25
N HIS A 22 2.52 -4.44 -12.75
CA HIS A 22 3.46 -5.18 -11.93
C HIS A 22 4.50 -4.26 -11.25
N LEU A 23 5.08 -3.33 -12.02
CA LEU A 23 6.03 -2.36 -11.49
C LEU A 23 5.38 -1.50 -10.41
N GLU A 24 4.18 -0.97 -10.66
CA GLU A 24 3.43 -0.18 -9.68
C GLU A 24 3.16 -0.98 -8.38
N SER A 25 2.84 -2.26 -8.49
CA SER A 25 2.64 -3.13 -7.32
C SER A 25 3.93 -3.33 -6.50
N LYS A 26 5.10 -3.39 -7.14
CA LYS A 26 6.39 -3.43 -6.46
C LYS A 26 6.71 -2.11 -5.76
N GLU A 27 6.47 -0.98 -6.43
CA GLU A 27 6.65 0.34 -5.85
C GLU A 27 5.77 0.54 -4.60
N TRP A 28 4.56 -0.03 -4.57
CA TRP A 28 3.71 -0.01 -3.39
C TRP A 28 4.32 -0.77 -2.21
N LEU A 29 4.93 -1.94 -2.43
CA LEU A 29 5.61 -2.69 -1.36
C LEU A 29 6.80 -1.91 -0.80
N GLU A 30 7.59 -1.27 -1.66
CA GLU A 30 8.70 -0.41 -1.24
C GLU A 30 8.19 0.80 -0.44
N THR A 31 7.10 1.42 -0.89
CA THR A 31 6.46 2.54 -0.21
C THR A 31 5.94 2.13 1.18
N ILE A 32 5.34 0.95 1.30
CA ILE A 32 4.87 0.42 2.58
C ILE A 32 6.04 0.15 3.53
N ALA A 33 7.13 -0.46 3.04
CA ALA A 33 8.32 -0.68 3.83
C ALA A 33 8.89 0.65 4.36
N PHE A 34 8.99 1.66 3.50
CA PHE A 34 9.40 3.01 3.88
C PHE A 34 8.50 3.61 4.97
N TRP A 35 7.18 3.50 4.84
CA TRP A 35 6.25 4.02 5.85
C TRP A 35 6.34 3.30 7.18
N LYS A 36 6.61 1.98 7.20
CA LYS A 36 6.86 1.24 8.45
C LYS A 36 8.09 1.76 9.19
N ASP A 37 9.18 2.01 8.45
CA ASP A 37 10.39 2.59 9.03
C ASP A 37 10.13 4.01 9.56
N GLU A 38 9.39 4.82 8.80
CA GLU A 38 9.03 6.17 9.21
C GLU A 38 8.14 6.18 10.48
N ILE A 39 7.26 5.20 10.65
CA ILE A 39 6.48 5.07 11.89
C ILE A 39 7.35 4.74 13.08
N GLN A 40 8.31 3.83 12.94
CA GLN A 40 9.24 3.53 14.04
C GLN A 40 10.01 4.78 14.46
N LEU A 41 10.38 5.63 13.49
CA LEU A 41 10.98 6.93 13.78
C LEU A 41 10.02 7.85 14.55
N LEU A 42 8.76 7.96 14.11
CA LEU A 42 7.76 8.80 14.77
C LEU A 42 7.44 8.32 16.19
N ASP A 43 7.34 7.01 16.42
CA ASP A 43 7.17 6.40 17.74
C ASP A 43 8.34 6.75 18.67
N ASN A 44 9.58 6.63 18.17
CA ASN A 44 10.76 7.02 18.92
C ASN A 44 10.75 8.52 19.29
N LEU A 45 10.36 9.39 18.36
CA LEU A 45 10.21 10.83 18.62
C LEU A 45 9.15 11.12 19.69
N LEU A 46 8.00 10.45 19.62
CA LEU A 46 6.92 10.59 20.59
C LEU A 46 7.37 10.13 21.99
N LYS A 47 8.09 9.01 22.09
CA LYS A 47 8.65 8.50 23.36
C LYS A 47 9.63 9.48 24.00
N VAL A 48 10.49 10.13 23.20
CA VAL A 48 11.41 11.17 23.68
C VAL A 48 10.66 12.41 24.15
N LYS A 49 9.59 12.82 23.46
CA LYS A 49 8.79 13.99 23.88
C LYS A 49 7.99 13.71 25.16
N LYS A 50 7.44 12.51 25.34
CA LYS A 50 6.70 12.10 26.55
C LYS A 50 7.55 12.22 27.82
N SER A 51 8.85 11.95 27.77
CA SER A 51 9.70 12.09 28.94
C SER A 51 9.95 13.55 29.35
N GLN A 52 9.54 14.51 28.51
CA GLN A 52 9.74 15.95 28.70
C GLN A 52 8.45 16.72 29.01
N ASP A 53 7.26 16.11 28.86
CA ASP A 53 5.98 16.82 28.84
C ASP A 53 4.86 16.09 29.60
N ASP A 54 3.94 16.85 30.24
CA ASP A 54 2.86 16.37 31.11
C ASP A 54 1.52 16.13 30.35
N HIS A 55 1.47 16.42 29.04
CA HIS A 55 0.29 16.26 28.16
C HIS A 55 -0.04 14.79 27.81
N LYS A 56 -0.34 13.97 28.83
CA LYS A 56 -0.59 12.52 28.71
C LYS A 56 -1.77 12.14 27.79
N GLN A 57 -2.81 12.96 27.68
CA GLN A 57 -4.02 12.57 26.93
C GLN A 57 -3.86 12.64 25.41
N ASP A 58 -3.18 13.67 24.89
CA ASP A 58 -2.94 13.78 23.45
C ASP A 58 -1.93 12.74 22.98
N PHE A 59 -0.95 12.42 23.83
CA PHE A 59 -0.02 11.31 23.62
C PHE A 59 -0.71 9.95 23.49
N ILE A 60 -1.68 9.63 24.36
CA ILE A 60 -2.43 8.35 24.31
C ILE A 60 -3.22 8.25 23.00
N LYS A 61 -3.91 9.32 22.59
CA LYS A 61 -4.67 9.31 21.32
C LYS A 61 -3.77 9.10 20.09
N ILE A 62 -2.57 9.66 20.10
CA ILE A 62 -1.59 9.48 19.01
C ILE A 62 -1.08 8.04 18.99
N LEU A 63 -0.85 7.42 20.15
CA LEU A 63 -0.46 6.01 20.23
C LEU A 63 -1.57 5.06 19.79
N ASP A 64 -2.82 5.30 20.21
CA ASP A 64 -3.96 4.46 19.78
C ASP A 64 -4.10 4.49 18.25
N TYR A 65 -3.99 5.68 17.65
CA TYR A 65 -3.99 5.82 16.19
C TYR A 65 -2.80 5.12 15.53
N LEU A 66 -1.64 5.11 16.18
CA LEU A 66 -0.45 4.43 15.69
C LEU A 66 -0.61 2.91 15.69
N ASP A 67 -1.12 2.36 16.80
CA ASP A 67 -1.35 0.93 16.96
C ASP A 67 -2.40 0.43 15.96
N ASP A 68 -3.46 1.19 15.71
CA ASP A 68 -4.47 0.87 14.69
C ASP A 68 -3.88 0.83 13.28
N LEU A 69 -3.01 1.80 12.96
CA LEU A 69 -2.36 1.92 11.65
C LEU A 69 -1.31 0.80 11.45
N HIS A 70 -0.60 0.41 12.51
CA HIS A 70 0.42 -0.64 12.50
C HIS A 70 -0.15 -2.07 12.49
N ALA A 71 -1.08 -2.39 13.40
CA ALA A 71 -1.45 -3.78 13.68
C ALA A 71 -2.23 -4.43 12.53
N ASN A 72 -3.04 -3.65 11.83
CA ASN A 72 -3.98 -4.18 10.86
C ASN A 72 -3.64 -3.72 9.44
N LEU A 73 -3.48 -2.42 9.21
CA LEU A 73 -3.59 -1.90 7.85
C LEU A 73 -2.44 -2.27 6.91
N PHE A 74 -1.19 -2.11 7.36
CA PHE A 74 -0.04 -2.48 6.52
C PHE A 74 -0.01 -3.96 6.17
N LYS A 75 -0.30 -4.81 7.15
CA LYS A 75 -0.29 -6.26 6.95
C LYS A 75 -1.38 -6.69 5.97
N TYR A 76 -2.57 -6.09 6.03
CA TYR A 76 -3.64 -6.39 5.07
C TYR A 76 -3.28 -5.93 3.66
N ILE A 77 -2.80 -4.69 3.50
CA ILE A 77 -2.44 -4.17 2.17
C ILE A 77 -1.28 -4.96 1.56
N GLU A 78 -0.24 -5.30 2.32
CA GLU A 78 0.86 -6.14 1.82
C GLU A 78 0.37 -7.52 1.38
N ASN A 79 -0.48 -8.16 2.17
CA ASN A 79 -1.05 -9.46 1.81
C ASN A 79 -1.87 -9.39 0.53
N ASP A 80 -2.66 -8.31 0.35
CA ASP A 80 -3.47 -8.11 -0.84
C ASP A 80 -2.60 -7.84 -2.07
N ILE A 81 -1.50 -7.08 -1.95
CA ILE A 81 -0.52 -6.88 -3.02
C ILE A 81 0.18 -8.20 -3.36
N VAL A 82 0.59 -8.99 -2.37
CA VAL A 82 1.20 -10.31 -2.61
C VAL A 82 0.22 -11.26 -3.29
N ALA A 83 -1.07 -11.24 -2.91
CA ALA A 83 -2.11 -12.03 -3.57
C ALA A 83 -2.33 -11.58 -5.02
N HIS A 84 -2.29 -10.26 -5.26
CA HIS A 84 -2.38 -9.67 -6.60
C HIS A 84 -1.21 -10.10 -7.50
N GLU A 85 0.02 -10.12 -6.97
CA GLU A 85 1.21 -10.58 -7.70
C GLU A 85 1.18 -12.09 -8.00
N LYS A 86 0.67 -12.89 -7.05
CA LYS A 86 0.41 -14.32 -7.31
C LYS A 86 -0.61 -14.53 -8.44
N LEU A 87 -1.62 -13.66 -8.52
CA LEU A 87 -2.59 -13.71 -9.61
C LEU A 87 -1.94 -13.37 -10.96
N LEU A 88 -1.05 -12.37 -10.99
CA LEU A 88 -0.29 -12.03 -12.20
C LEU A 88 0.54 -13.22 -12.68
N TYR A 89 1.26 -13.87 -11.77
CA TYR A 89 2.06 -15.06 -12.10
C TYR A 89 1.20 -16.14 -12.75
N ARG A 90 0.02 -16.44 -12.16
CA ARG A 90 -0.92 -17.44 -12.71
C ARG A 90 -1.47 -17.05 -14.08
N LEU A 91 -1.73 -15.75 -14.31
CA LEU A 91 -2.12 -15.23 -15.62
C LEU A 91 -1.02 -15.41 -16.66
N GLN A 92 0.24 -15.15 -16.31
CA GLN A 92 1.40 -15.36 -17.18
C GLN A 92 1.60 -16.85 -17.53
N GLN A 93 1.19 -17.77 -16.65
CA GLN A 93 1.18 -19.22 -16.93
C GLN A 93 -0.01 -19.67 -17.81
N ASN A 94 -0.84 -18.74 -18.31
CA ASN A 94 -2.04 -19.04 -19.09
C ASN A 94 -3.00 -20.02 -18.40
N GLU A 95 -3.12 -19.92 -17.07
CA GLU A 95 -4.03 -20.78 -16.31
C GLU A 95 -5.48 -20.54 -16.73
N LYS A 96 -6.18 -21.64 -17.07
CA LYS A 96 -7.54 -21.60 -17.60
C LYS A 96 -8.53 -21.03 -16.57
N GLY A 97 -9.39 -20.12 -17.01
CA GLY A 97 -10.45 -19.54 -16.19
C GLY A 97 -10.05 -18.24 -15.46
N LEU A 98 -8.82 -17.76 -15.65
CA LEU A 98 -8.40 -16.44 -15.19
C LEU A 98 -8.57 -15.40 -16.30
N PHE A 99 -9.15 -14.26 -15.93
CA PHE A 99 -9.37 -13.14 -16.85
C PHE A 99 -8.51 -11.95 -16.44
N ASP A 100 -7.78 -11.37 -17.40
CA ASP A 100 -7.01 -10.12 -17.25
C ASP A 100 -7.86 -8.98 -16.64
N ALA A 101 -9.15 -8.94 -16.98
CA ALA A 101 -10.10 -7.99 -16.42
C ALA A 101 -10.20 -8.05 -14.88
N ILE A 102 -10.16 -9.25 -14.29
CA ILE A 102 -10.21 -9.42 -12.83
C ILE A 102 -8.96 -8.83 -12.19
N TYR A 103 -7.79 -9.12 -12.77
CA TYR A 103 -6.52 -8.55 -12.30
C TYR A 103 -6.53 -7.02 -12.35
N ARG A 104 -6.99 -6.42 -13.45
CA ARG A 104 -7.09 -4.95 -13.58
C ARG A 104 -8.11 -4.31 -12.64
N VAL A 105 -9.16 -5.02 -12.24
CA VAL A 105 -10.11 -4.54 -11.23
C VAL A 105 -9.46 -4.56 -9.85
N MET A 106 -8.81 -5.66 -9.48
CA MET A 106 -8.08 -5.76 -8.21
C MET A 106 -6.97 -4.71 -8.12
N HIS A 107 -6.25 -4.47 -9.21
CA HIS A 107 -5.20 -3.46 -9.26
C HIS A 107 -5.74 -2.05 -8.95
N ARG A 108 -6.88 -1.67 -9.56
CA ARG A 108 -7.53 -0.39 -9.27
C ARG A 108 -7.97 -0.27 -7.82
N GLN A 109 -8.54 -1.33 -7.26
CA GLN A 109 -8.94 -1.35 -5.84
C GLN A 109 -7.74 -1.20 -4.90
N LEU A 110 -6.60 -1.83 -5.23
CA LEU A 110 -5.35 -1.67 -4.48
C LEU A 110 -4.83 -0.23 -4.57
N LYS A 111 -4.87 0.36 -5.76
CA LYS A 111 -4.48 1.75 -5.98
C LYS A 111 -5.30 2.72 -5.12
N ASP A 112 -6.63 2.59 -5.15
CA ASP A 112 -7.53 3.44 -4.35
C ASP A 112 -7.24 3.31 -2.85
N ARG A 113 -6.91 2.10 -2.38
CA ARG A 113 -6.52 1.85 -1.00
C ARG A 113 -5.16 2.48 -0.66
N MET A 114 -4.17 2.36 -1.55
CA MET A 114 -2.86 2.99 -1.36
C MET A 114 -2.98 4.52 -1.28
N ASP A 115 -3.80 5.13 -2.12
CA ASP A 115 -4.03 6.58 -2.11
C ASP A 115 -4.74 7.04 -0.83
N SER A 116 -5.77 6.31 -0.40
CA SER A 116 -6.46 6.57 0.87
C SER A 116 -5.49 6.47 2.04
N PHE A 117 -4.70 5.41 2.07
CA PHE A 117 -3.74 5.18 3.13
C PHE A 117 -2.63 6.23 3.17
N LYS A 118 -2.13 6.66 2.01
CA LYS A 118 -1.18 7.78 1.91
C LYS A 118 -1.73 9.05 2.55
N SER A 119 -3.01 9.36 2.32
CA SER A 119 -3.66 10.52 2.92
C SER A 119 -3.73 10.39 4.45
N ASP A 120 -4.14 9.22 4.96
CA ASP A 120 -4.21 8.95 6.39
C ASP A 120 -2.84 9.05 7.06
N PHE A 121 -1.82 8.47 6.43
CA PHE A 121 -0.44 8.54 6.90
C PHE A 121 0.12 9.97 6.94
N LEU A 122 -0.17 10.80 5.93
CA LEU A 122 0.22 12.21 5.93
C LEU A 122 -0.50 13.01 7.02
N ASN A 123 -1.76 12.70 7.29
CA ASN A 123 -2.51 13.33 8.38
C ASN A 123 -1.94 12.92 9.74
N PHE A 124 -1.60 11.66 9.93
CA PHE A 124 -0.90 11.18 11.11
C PHE A 124 0.39 11.96 11.36
N LYS A 125 1.27 12.07 10.35
CA LYS A 125 2.50 12.87 10.44
C LYS A 125 2.23 14.29 10.90
N LYS A 126 1.21 14.95 10.35
CA LYS A 126 0.85 16.32 10.76
C LYS A 126 0.48 16.39 12.24
N ILE A 127 -0.29 15.43 12.74
CA ILE A 127 -0.68 15.36 14.15
C ILE A 127 0.56 15.16 15.04
N VAL A 128 1.43 14.20 14.69
CA VAL A 128 2.69 13.95 15.43
C VAL A 128 3.57 15.19 15.46
N PHE A 129 3.80 15.83 14.31
CA PHE A 129 4.62 17.04 14.26
C PHE A 129 4.01 18.20 15.01
N LYS A 130 2.68 18.36 14.99
CA LYS A 130 2.00 19.38 15.79
C LYS A 130 2.25 19.16 17.27
N TYR A 131 2.06 17.93 17.76
CA TYR A 131 2.31 17.56 19.15
C TYR A 131 3.77 17.79 19.56
N VAL A 132 4.73 17.44 18.70
CA VAL A 132 6.16 17.65 18.99
C VAL A 132 6.54 19.15 18.99
N LYS A 133 5.90 19.95 18.12
CA LYS A 133 6.19 21.39 17.91
C LYS A 133 5.44 22.36 18.82
N GLU A 134 4.37 21.99 19.52
CA GLU A 134 3.66 22.90 20.46
C GLU A 134 4.49 23.22 21.73
N VAL A 135 5.83 23.30 21.61
CA VAL A 135 6.78 23.82 22.59
C VAL A 135 7.65 24.88 21.93
#